data_AF-A0A7Y7YUN8-F1
#
_entry.id   AF-A0A7Y7YUN8-F1
#
_cell.length_a   1.000
_cell.length_b   1.000
_cell.length_c   1.000
_cell.angle_alpha   90.00
_cell.angle_beta   90.00
_cell.angle_gamma   90.00
#
_symmetry.space_group_name_H-M   'P 1'
#
loop_
_entity.id
_entity.type
_entity.pdbx_description
1 polymer ?
#
loop_
_entity_poly.entity_id
_entity_poly.type
_entity_poly.pdbx_seq_one_letter_code
_entity_poly.pdbx_strand_id
1 'polypeptide(L)'
;MSSLAMSSFVEQQIVLHQFTAKHSVQARAMLGWSREDLACQAGVAVEAVQQFEHQQDVSDETRLALAFRLEAEGLVFFPGFAPGWGMSARRFDTEEPEPVAQGILSRLIGSTSAPLKPSGA
;
A
#
# COMPACT_ATOMS: atom_id res chain seq x y z
N MET A 1 -1.15 23.13 -35.32
CA MET A 1 -0.59 23.61 -34.04
C MET A 1 -0.58 22.44 -33.08
N SER A 2 0.49 22.34 -32.30
CA SER A 2 1.20 21.11 -31.90
C SER A 2 0.43 20.16 -30.97
N SER A 3 0.25 18.90 -31.40
CA SER A 3 -0.04 17.77 -30.52
C SER A 3 1.26 17.00 -30.33
N LEU A 4 1.98 17.30 -29.25
CA LEU A 4 3.18 16.59 -28.84
C LEU A 4 3.33 16.68 -27.32
N ALA A 5 2.28 16.30 -26.60
CA ALA A 5 2.48 15.80 -25.24
C ALA A 5 3.03 14.38 -25.42
N MET A 6 4.36 14.28 -25.61
CA MET A 6 5.04 13.02 -25.34
C MET A 6 4.64 12.65 -23.92
N SER A 7 3.85 11.59 -23.80
CA SER A 7 3.75 10.81 -22.57
C SER A 7 5.17 10.33 -22.30
N SER A 8 5.96 11.18 -21.63
CA SER A 8 7.23 10.79 -21.05
C SER A 8 6.84 9.72 -20.06
N PHE A 9 6.96 8.47 -20.48
CA PHE A 9 7.07 7.34 -19.60
C PHE A 9 8.34 7.65 -18.80
N VAL A 10 8.18 8.39 -17.71
CA VAL A 10 9.22 8.46 -16.69
C VAL A 10 9.23 7.04 -16.18
N GLU A 11 10.09 6.22 -16.78
CA GLU A 11 10.70 5.09 -16.10
C GLU A 11 11.19 5.70 -14.80
N GLN A 12 10.39 5.58 -13.76
CA GLN A 12 10.73 5.98 -12.40
C GLN A 12 11.79 4.98 -11.96
N GLN A 13 12.98 5.13 -12.54
CA GLN A 13 14.19 4.52 -12.06
C GLN A 13 14.32 5.00 -10.63
N ILE A 14 14.23 4.07 -9.69
CA ILE A 14 14.74 4.27 -8.34
C ILE A 14 16.11 4.92 -8.52
N VAL A 15 16.26 6.16 -8.04
CA VAL A 15 17.57 6.77 -8.02
C VAL A 15 18.34 6.02 -6.94
N LEU A 16 18.99 4.94 -7.35
CA LEU A 16 19.75 4.02 -6.50
C LEU A 16 20.61 4.69 -5.45
N HIS A 17 21.18 5.84 -5.82
CA HIS A 17 22.04 6.68 -5.00
C HIS A 17 21.33 7.27 -3.76
N GLN A 18 20.00 7.20 -3.69
CA GLN A 18 19.18 7.73 -2.61
C GLN A 18 18.74 6.63 -1.62
N PHE A 19 18.82 5.35 -1.99
CA PHE A 19 18.47 4.25 -1.09
C PHE A 19 19.65 3.93 -0.16
N THR A 20 19.44 4.11 1.14
CA THR A 20 20.49 4.00 2.16
C THR A 20 20.22 2.87 3.14
N ALA A 21 21.24 2.46 3.89
CA ALA A 21 21.10 1.51 5.00
C ALA A 21 20.00 1.92 5.99
N LYS A 22 19.90 3.23 6.31
CA LYS A 22 18.87 3.77 7.19
C LYS A 22 17.46 3.61 6.61
N HIS A 23 17.32 3.78 5.29
CA HIS A 23 16.04 3.51 4.61
C HIS A 23 15.61 2.06 4.75
N SER A 24 16.52 1.10 4.53
CA SER A 24 16.19 -0.33 4.67
C SER A 24 15.73 -0.68 6.09
N VAL A 25 16.46 -0.24 7.11
CA VAL A 25 16.08 -0.49 8.52
C VAL A 25 14.72 0.10 8.85
N GLN A 26 14.48 1.35 8.46
CA GLN A 26 13.23 2.04 8.78
C GLN A 26 12.04 1.46 8.00
N ALA A 27 12.24 1.12 6.72
CA ALA A 27 11.21 0.51 5.88
C ALA A 27 10.76 -0.85 6.41
N ARG A 28 11.69 -1.72 6.80
CA ARG A 28 11.34 -2.98 7.47
C ARG A 28 10.56 -2.77 8.75
N ALA A 29 10.97 -1.81 9.57
CA ALA A 29 10.25 -1.50 10.80
C ALA A 29 8.81 -1.03 10.52
N MET A 30 8.59 -0.26 9.45
CA MET A 30 7.26 0.16 9.00
C MET A 30 6.40 -1.00 8.51
N LEU A 31 7.02 -2.00 7.86
CA LEU A 31 6.35 -3.20 7.35
C LEU A 31 6.22 -4.33 8.39
N GLY A 32 6.82 -4.18 9.57
CA GLY A 32 6.91 -5.25 10.57
C GLY A 32 7.79 -6.42 10.14
N TRP A 33 8.68 -6.23 9.16
CA TRP A 33 9.53 -7.28 8.60
C TRP A 33 10.81 -7.49 9.39
N SER A 34 11.16 -8.75 9.61
CA SER A 34 12.49 -9.14 10.05
C SER A 34 13.51 -8.95 8.90
N ARG A 35 14.80 -9.13 9.21
CA ARG A 35 15.84 -9.09 8.17
C ARG A 35 15.71 -10.28 7.22
N GLU A 36 15.36 -11.44 7.77
CA GLU A 36 15.10 -12.68 7.05
C GLU A 36 13.90 -12.53 6.11
N ASP A 37 12.84 -11.84 6.55
CA ASP A 37 11.68 -11.53 5.70
C ASP A 37 12.10 -10.68 4.50
N LEU A 38 12.84 -9.59 4.72
CA LEU A 38 13.32 -8.74 3.62
C LEU A 38 14.24 -9.51 2.67
N ALA A 39 15.16 -10.33 3.21
CA ALA A 39 16.06 -11.15 2.40
C ALA A 39 15.28 -12.14 1.53
N CYS A 40 14.30 -12.84 2.11
CA CYS A 40 13.43 -13.77 1.41
C CYS A 40 12.62 -13.08 0.31
N GLN A 41 11.99 -11.95 0.63
CA GLN A 41 11.17 -11.17 -0.31
C GLN A 41 11.99 -10.57 -1.46
N ALA A 42 13.22 -10.13 -1.17
CA ALA A 42 14.13 -9.54 -2.17
C ALA A 42 14.96 -10.59 -2.93
N GLY A 43 14.91 -11.87 -2.54
CA GLY A 43 15.68 -12.93 -3.19
C GLY A 43 17.20 -12.83 -2.98
N VAL A 44 17.64 -12.29 -1.83
CA VAL A 44 19.05 -12.10 -1.49
C VAL A 44 19.44 -12.86 -0.22
N ALA A 45 20.74 -13.03 0.02
CA ALA A 45 21.23 -13.63 1.26
C ALA A 45 20.97 -12.71 2.46
N VAL A 46 20.62 -13.29 3.62
CA VAL A 46 20.37 -12.54 4.87
C VAL A 46 21.62 -11.76 5.30
N GLU A 47 22.79 -12.35 5.10
CA GLU A 47 24.09 -11.74 5.38
C GLU A 47 24.31 -10.48 4.54
N ALA A 48 23.83 -10.47 3.29
CA ALA A 48 23.96 -9.31 2.41
C ALA A 48 23.07 -8.14 2.90
N VAL A 49 21.87 -8.44 3.40
CA VAL A 49 21.02 -7.43 4.05
C VAL A 49 21.68 -6.91 5.33
N GLN A 50 22.26 -7.79 6.14
CA GLN A 50 22.98 -7.40 7.35
C GLN A 50 24.16 -6.49 7.03
N GLN A 51 25.00 -6.87 6.07
CA GLN A 51 26.13 -6.07 5.61
C GLN A 51 25.68 -4.69 5.13
N PHE A 52 24.66 -4.64 4.28
CA PHE A 52 24.10 -3.37 3.79
C PHE A 52 23.64 -2.47 4.95
N GLU A 53 22.87 -2.99 5.90
CA GLU A 53 22.36 -2.24 7.04
C GLU A 53 23.47 -1.76 7.99
N HIS A 54 24.56 -2.51 8.09
CA HIS A 54 25.77 -2.11 8.81
C HIS A 54 26.70 -1.18 8.01
N GLN A 55 26.23 -0.64 6.87
CA GLN A 55 27.00 0.26 6.00
C GLN A 55 28.30 -0.38 5.48
N GLN A 56 28.32 -1.70 5.35
CA GLN A 56 29.36 -2.40 4.60
C GLN A 56 29.06 -2.32 3.10
N ASP A 57 30.09 -2.49 2.28
CA ASP A 57 29.91 -2.55 0.84
C ASP A 57 29.19 -3.84 0.43
N VAL A 58 28.18 -3.67 -0.41
CA VAL A 58 27.40 -4.74 -1.03
C VAL A 58 27.26 -4.43 -2.51
N SER A 59 26.97 -5.45 -3.33
CA SER A 59 26.76 -5.24 -4.76
C SER A 59 25.60 -4.26 -5.02
N ASP A 60 25.73 -3.48 -6.09
CA ASP A 60 24.64 -2.59 -6.53
C ASP A 60 23.36 -3.37 -6.85
N GLU A 61 23.51 -4.61 -7.35
CA GLU A 61 22.41 -5.55 -7.57
C GLU A 61 21.65 -5.88 -6.26
N THR A 62 22.37 -6.13 -5.16
CA THR A 62 21.74 -6.35 -3.85
C THR A 62 21.00 -5.09 -3.42
N ARG A 63 21.63 -3.92 -3.56
CA ARG A 63 21.02 -2.64 -3.19
C ARG A 63 19.74 -2.37 -3.99
N LEU A 64 19.76 -2.64 -5.30
CA LEU A 64 18.61 -2.55 -6.20
C LEU A 64 17.48 -3.48 -5.76
N ALA A 65 17.79 -4.75 -5.52
CA ALA A 65 16.80 -5.75 -5.13
C ALA A 65 16.07 -5.34 -3.84
N LEU A 66 16.81 -4.85 -2.85
CA LEU A 66 16.24 -4.35 -1.60
C LEU A 66 15.34 -3.13 -1.82
N ALA A 67 15.80 -2.14 -2.61
CA ALA A 67 15.03 -0.94 -2.89
C ALA A 67 13.73 -1.26 -3.61
N PHE A 68 13.79 -2.02 -4.72
CA PHE A 68 12.61 -2.38 -5.51
C PHE A 68 11.61 -3.19 -4.69
N ARG A 69 12.07 -4.13 -3.86
CA ARG A 69 11.17 -4.94 -3.04
C ARG A 69 10.39 -4.11 -2.04
N LEU A 70 11.03 -3.11 -1.43
CA LEU A 70 10.36 -2.20 -0.50
C LEU A 70 9.44 -1.21 -1.21
N GLU A 71 9.83 -0.72 -2.39
CA GLU A 71 8.95 0.12 -3.21
C GLU A 71 7.72 -0.61 -3.72
N ALA A 72 7.82 -1.93 -3.97
CA ALA A 72 6.67 -2.76 -4.33
C ALA A 72 5.61 -2.83 -3.22
N GLU A 73 5.99 -2.59 -1.96
CA GLU A 73 5.05 -2.39 -0.83
C GLU A 73 4.42 -0.98 -0.81
N GLY A 74 4.76 -0.13 -1.77
CA GLY A 74 4.28 1.24 -1.87
C GLY A 74 5.07 2.25 -1.05
N LEU A 75 6.27 1.87 -0.57
CA LEU A 75 7.19 2.80 0.08
C LEU A 75 7.88 3.69 -0.95
N VAL A 76 8.20 4.92 -0.54
CA VAL A 76 8.96 5.89 -1.34
C VAL A 76 10.14 6.43 -0.53
N PHE A 77 11.27 6.61 -1.19
CA PHE A 77 12.53 7.01 -0.55
C PHE A 77 12.99 8.38 -1.04
N PHE A 78 13.24 9.31 -0.11
CA PHE A 78 13.78 10.64 -0.41
C PHE A 78 15.09 10.87 0.36
N PRO A 79 16.09 11.55 -0.22
CA PRO A 79 17.38 11.74 0.42
C PRO A 79 17.22 12.60 1.68
N GLY A 80 17.74 12.12 2.80
CA GLY A 80 17.72 12.85 4.06
C GLY A 80 16.40 12.76 4.84
N PHE A 81 15.42 12.00 4.36
CA PHE A 81 14.14 11.78 5.05
C PHE A 81 13.94 10.30 5.38
N ALA A 82 13.10 9.99 6.36
CA ALA A 82 12.65 8.62 6.56
C ALA A 82 11.79 8.16 5.36
N PRO A 83 11.70 6.85 5.07
CA PRO A 83 10.78 6.33 4.07
C PRO A 83 9.35 6.78 4.34
N GLY A 84 8.63 7.11 3.27
CA GLY A 84 7.22 7.50 3.31
C GLY A 84 6.34 6.48 2.61
N TRP A 85 5.03 6.52 2.87
CA TRP A 85 4.05 5.80 2.05
C TRP A 85 3.71 6.63 0.81
N GLY A 86 3.84 6.04 -0.37
CA GLY A 86 3.40 6.67 -1.61
C GLY A 86 1.89 6.93 -1.60
N MET A 87 1.44 7.91 -2.39
CA MET A 87 0.05 8.40 -2.39
C MET A 87 -1.01 7.35 -2.81
N SER A 88 -0.59 6.17 -3.26
CA SER A 88 -1.47 5.04 -3.64
C SER A 88 -1.33 3.78 -2.77
N ALA A 89 -0.57 3.80 -1.67
CA ALA A 89 -0.42 2.64 -0.77
C ALA A 89 -1.66 2.36 0.10
N ARG A 90 -2.87 2.72 -0.35
CA ARG A 90 -4.13 2.17 0.19
C ARG A 90 -4.36 0.79 -0.42
N ARG A 91 -3.53 -0.17 -0.01
CA ARG A 91 -3.94 -1.58 0.08
C ARG A 91 -3.63 -2.04 1.49
N PHE A 92 -4.32 -1.44 2.44
CA PHE A 92 -4.69 -2.22 3.61
C PHE A 92 -5.73 -3.20 3.09
N ASP A 93 -5.43 -4.49 3.10
CA ASP A 93 -6.46 -5.53 3.16
C ASP A 93 -7.23 -5.29 4.47
N THR A 94 -8.09 -4.28 4.47
CA THR A 94 -9.26 -4.28 5.32
C THR A 94 -10.15 -5.29 4.65
N GLU A 95 -10.36 -6.44 5.31
CA GLU A 95 -11.38 -7.41 4.94
C GLU A 95 -12.59 -6.67 4.38
N GLU A 96 -13.04 -7.09 3.19
CA GLU A 96 -14.23 -6.49 2.57
C GLU A 96 -15.32 -6.38 3.65
N PRO A 97 -15.84 -5.19 3.96
CA PRO A 97 -17.02 -5.12 4.78
C PRO A 97 -18.10 -5.83 3.98
N GLU A 98 -18.46 -7.03 4.42
CA GLU A 98 -19.63 -7.79 4.00
C GLU A 98 -20.74 -6.82 3.58
N PRO A 99 -21.32 -6.99 2.39
CA PRO A 99 -22.31 -6.05 1.88
C PRO A 99 -23.47 -6.04 2.88
N VAL A 100 -23.55 -4.98 3.69
CA VAL A 100 -24.63 -4.81 4.67
C VAL A 100 -25.94 -4.98 3.93
N ALA A 101 -26.58 -6.11 4.24
CA ALA A 101 -27.77 -6.57 3.56
C ALA A 101 -28.82 -5.46 3.57
N GLN A 102 -29.36 -5.24 2.38
CA GLN A 102 -30.42 -4.29 2.09
C GLN A 102 -31.62 -4.48 3.04
N GLY A 103 -32.13 -3.36 3.54
CA GLY A 103 -33.58 -3.18 3.73
C GLY A 103 -34.15 -3.44 5.12
N ILE A 104 -33.96 -2.49 6.05
CA ILE A 104 -34.87 -2.33 7.20
C ILE A 104 -36.01 -1.33 6.87
N LEU A 105 -35.84 -0.48 5.84
CA LEU A 105 -36.85 0.54 5.48
C LEU A 105 -38.02 0.03 4.62
N SER A 106 -38.01 -1.24 4.20
CA SER A 106 -39.07 -1.78 3.32
C SER A 106 -40.24 -2.45 4.06
N ARG A 107 -40.28 -2.43 5.41
CA ARG A 107 -41.30 -3.16 6.21
C ARG A 107 -42.35 -2.28 6.90
N LEU A 108 -42.37 -0.97 6.67
CA LEU A 108 -43.25 -0.05 7.41
C LEU A 108 -44.25 0.73 6.55
N ILE A 109 -44.50 0.30 5.30
CA ILE A 109 -45.59 0.83 4.48
C ILE A 109 -46.37 -0.33 3.88
N GLY A 110 -47.34 -0.86 4.65
CA GLY A 110 -48.29 -1.84 4.14
C GLY A 110 -49.13 -2.47 5.23
N SER A 111 -50.43 -2.13 5.23
CA SER A 111 -51.54 -2.83 5.91
C SER A 111 -51.92 -2.35 7.31
N THR A 112 -52.88 -1.42 7.38
CA THR A 112 -54.28 -1.78 7.68
C THR A 112 -55.19 -0.54 7.59
N SER A 113 -56.12 -0.54 6.64
CA SER A 113 -57.33 0.28 6.76
C SER A 113 -58.49 -0.41 6.04
N ALA A 114 -59.34 -1.08 6.82
CA ALA A 114 -60.69 -1.47 6.43
C ALA A 114 -61.55 -1.41 7.71
N PRO A 115 -62.89 -1.38 7.60
CA PRO A 115 -63.68 -0.22 7.23
C PRO A 115 -64.61 0.19 8.40
N LEU A 116 -64.94 1.48 8.55
CA LEU A 116 -65.97 1.91 9.50
C LEU A 116 -67.10 2.63 8.77
N LYS A 117 -68.22 1.91 8.67
CA LYS A 117 -69.55 2.40 8.27
C LYS A 117 -70.15 3.20 9.43
N PRO A 118 -70.53 4.48 9.25
CA PRO A 118 -71.24 5.20 10.30
C PRO A 118 -72.74 4.85 10.28
N SER A 119 -73.28 4.65 11.47
CA SER A 119 -74.70 4.45 11.78
C SER A 119 -75.26 5.76 12.36
N GLY A 120 -76.43 6.19 11.84
CA GLY A 120 -77.40 7.00 12.58
C GLY A 120 -77.48 8.49 12.23
N ALA A 121 -78.51 8.87 11.47
CA ALA A 121 -79.68 9.63 11.95
C ALA A 121 -80.78 9.61 10.87
#